data_AF-A0A2V8N3D1-F1
#
_entry.id   AF-A0A2V8N3D1-F1
#
_cell.length_a   1.000
_cell.length_b   1.000
_cell.length_c   1.000
_cell.angle_alpha   90.00
_cell.angle_beta   90.00
_cell.angle_gamma   90.00
#
_symmetry.space_group_name_H-M   'P 1'
#
loop_
_entity.id
_entity.type
_entity.pdbx_description
1 polymer ?
#
loop_
_entity_poly.entity_id
_entity_poly.type
_entity_poly.pdbx_seq_one_letter_code
_entity_poly.pdbx_strand_id
1 'polypeptide(L)'
;MAGPLGSQKLAVLLCKFKDEQTELNPLAFYEDLFRRGTGGINDYWVAASHGKINLDGTKVFGWRTLSQNRAEYVNSHKNRWDKIQGAIDAFPELRFVQHSGVVAMFNADVGDGGRSGSGVLVNLNNHNTTFLAHETGHVFGLEHSFDQSDRKLDGNAPGEYYDSHDIMSAMNVLHHPHPQFGPSGPLLCAAYMDFLGWLDAARVWTPPHSGSGTYTLELVSLGHPEVQGYLAARAGANLYVEFRTNDGWDQGLPQATVLIHELVGQNAVAMTVKEPQTIRHRSGWNPWRCVRR
;
A
#
# COMPACT_ATOMS: atom_id res chain seq x y z
N MET A 1 16.05 6.38 -6.72
CA MET A 1 15.45 7.61 -7.28
C MET A 1 14.63 8.23 -6.16
N ALA A 2 14.46 9.56 -6.10
CA ALA A 2 13.55 10.13 -5.12
C ALA A 2 12.10 9.83 -5.56
N GLY A 3 11.29 9.27 -4.66
CA GLY A 3 9.88 9.00 -4.90
C GLY A 3 9.04 10.28 -4.96
N PRO A 4 7.73 10.18 -5.19
CA PRO A 4 6.86 11.34 -5.24
C PRO A 4 6.79 12.04 -3.87
N LEU A 5 6.52 13.35 -3.90
CA LEU A 5 6.35 14.21 -2.72
C LEU A 5 5.11 15.09 -2.88
N GLY A 6 4.51 15.48 -1.76
CA GLY A 6 3.31 16.32 -1.75
C GLY A 6 2.04 15.58 -2.17
N SER A 7 1.03 16.32 -2.59
CA SER A 7 -0.25 15.72 -3.00
C SER A 7 -0.10 14.91 -4.29
N GLN A 8 -0.48 13.64 -4.20
CA GLN A 8 -0.59 12.67 -5.30
C GLN A 8 -2.05 12.42 -5.65
N LYS A 9 -2.81 13.50 -5.87
CA LYS A 9 -4.24 13.43 -6.21
C LYS A 9 -4.54 12.50 -7.38
N LEU A 10 -5.58 11.70 -7.23
CA LEU A 10 -6.05 10.75 -8.24
C LEU A 10 -7.38 11.23 -8.87
N ALA A 11 -7.72 10.69 -10.02
CA ALA A 11 -9.06 10.76 -10.57
C ALA A 11 -9.75 9.40 -10.42
N VAL A 12 -10.81 9.33 -9.62
CA VAL A 12 -11.55 8.09 -9.34
C VAL A 12 -12.83 8.08 -10.15
N LEU A 13 -12.98 7.11 -11.05
CA LEU A 13 -14.08 7.03 -12.02
C LEU A 13 -14.98 5.87 -11.62
N LEU A 14 -16.22 6.17 -11.27
CA LEU A 14 -17.21 5.15 -10.96
C LEU A 14 -18.05 4.84 -12.21
N CYS A 15 -17.90 3.66 -12.78
CA CYS A 15 -18.54 3.23 -14.01
C CYS A 15 -19.61 2.16 -13.74
N LYS A 16 -20.82 2.35 -14.26
CA LYS A 16 -21.85 1.31 -14.29
C LYS A 16 -22.32 1.00 -15.69
N PHE A 17 -22.82 -0.21 -15.95
CA PHE A 17 -23.27 -0.62 -17.27
C PHE A 17 -24.76 -0.36 -17.47
N LYS A 18 -25.25 -0.28 -18.71
CA LYS A 18 -26.70 -0.06 -18.96
C LYS A 18 -27.56 -1.24 -18.51
N ASP A 19 -27.04 -2.46 -18.61
CA ASP A 19 -27.69 -3.71 -18.19
C ASP A 19 -27.46 -4.05 -16.71
N GLU A 20 -26.55 -3.37 -16.03
CA GLU A 20 -26.25 -3.56 -14.62
C GLU A 20 -26.24 -2.20 -13.89
N GLN A 21 -27.36 -1.84 -13.24
CA GLN A 21 -27.54 -0.52 -12.61
C GLN A 21 -27.22 -0.48 -11.11
N THR A 22 -27.03 -1.63 -10.46
CA THR A 22 -26.78 -1.70 -9.01
C THR A 22 -25.46 -1.00 -8.68
N GLU A 23 -25.52 0.01 -7.82
CA GLU A 23 -24.35 0.67 -7.26
C GLU A 23 -23.95 -0.07 -5.99
N LEU A 24 -22.66 -0.41 -5.84
CA LEU A 24 -22.18 -1.21 -4.71
C LEU A 24 -22.26 -0.44 -3.39
N ASN A 25 -21.91 0.84 -3.47
CA ASN A 25 -21.91 1.77 -2.36
C ASN A 25 -22.33 3.16 -2.87
N PRO A 26 -22.89 4.02 -2.00
CA PRO A 26 -23.19 5.40 -2.36
C PRO A 26 -21.90 6.17 -2.67
N LEU A 27 -21.98 7.24 -3.46
CA LEU A 27 -20.83 8.10 -3.80
C LEU A 27 -19.99 8.52 -2.57
N ALA A 28 -20.65 8.87 -1.47
CA ALA A 28 -20.01 9.29 -0.22
C ALA A 28 -19.04 8.24 0.35
N PHE A 29 -19.29 6.95 0.14
CA PHE A 29 -18.37 5.89 0.52
C PHE A 29 -17.02 6.04 -0.17
N TYR A 30 -17.04 6.28 -1.48
CA TYR A 30 -15.82 6.41 -2.29
C TYR A 30 -15.14 7.74 -2.03
N GLU A 31 -15.90 8.82 -1.80
CA GLU A 31 -15.33 10.10 -1.36
C GLU A 31 -14.59 9.94 -0.04
N ASP A 32 -15.19 9.25 0.94
CA ASP A 32 -14.56 8.96 2.22
C ASP A 32 -13.32 8.08 2.09
N LEU A 33 -13.34 7.08 1.20
CA LEU A 33 -12.20 6.20 0.96
C LEU A 33 -10.92 6.98 0.57
N PHE A 34 -11.05 8.07 -0.18
CA PHE A 34 -9.92 8.92 -0.60
C PHE A 34 -9.75 10.21 0.22
N ARG A 35 -10.61 10.45 1.22
CA ARG A 35 -10.55 11.61 2.11
C ARG A 35 -9.64 11.32 3.31
N ARG A 36 -8.98 12.36 3.82
CA ARG A 36 -8.23 12.25 5.09
C ARG A 36 -9.15 12.12 6.29
N GLY A 37 -8.68 11.42 7.31
CA GLY A 37 -9.33 11.24 8.60
C GLY A 37 -10.52 10.28 8.59
N THR A 38 -10.58 9.37 7.62
CA THR A 38 -11.65 8.37 7.47
C THR A 38 -11.16 6.95 7.72
N GLY A 39 -9.84 6.73 7.79
CA GLY A 39 -9.24 5.40 7.79
C GLY A 39 -9.10 4.79 6.39
N GLY A 40 -9.28 5.60 5.34
CA GLY A 40 -9.19 5.17 3.94
C GLY A 40 -7.77 5.20 3.37
N ILE A 41 -7.66 5.11 2.04
CA ILE A 41 -6.37 5.03 1.34
C ILE A 41 -5.53 6.30 1.44
N ASN A 42 -6.14 7.47 1.64
CA ASN A 42 -5.38 8.70 1.84
C ASN A 42 -4.62 8.65 3.17
N ASP A 43 -5.28 8.20 4.24
CA ASP A 43 -4.65 8.02 5.55
C ASP A 43 -3.57 6.93 5.50
N TYR A 44 -3.78 5.88 4.69
CA TYR A 44 -2.76 4.87 4.43
C TYR A 44 -1.49 5.49 3.85
N TRP A 45 -1.59 6.27 2.78
CA TRP A 45 -0.42 6.86 2.14
C TRP A 45 0.26 7.94 2.98
N VAL A 46 -0.50 8.67 3.79
CA VAL A 46 0.10 9.57 4.80
C VAL A 46 0.95 8.76 5.79
N ALA A 47 0.46 7.62 6.28
CA ALA A 47 1.22 6.78 7.19
C ALA A 47 2.42 6.09 6.52
N ALA A 48 2.21 5.43 5.37
CA ALA A 48 3.24 4.68 4.65
C ALA A 48 4.37 5.56 4.11
N SER A 49 4.13 6.87 3.98
CA SER A 49 5.14 7.83 3.54
C SER A 49 5.68 8.72 4.66
N HIS A 50 5.29 8.49 5.92
CA HIS A 50 5.58 9.38 7.05
C HIS A 50 5.26 10.86 6.74
N GLY A 51 4.15 11.08 6.07
CA GLY A 51 3.63 12.40 5.68
C GLY A 51 4.31 13.05 4.47
N LYS A 52 5.20 12.35 3.75
CA LYS A 52 5.82 12.89 2.53
C LYS A 52 4.85 13.01 1.37
N ILE A 53 3.85 12.14 1.30
CA ILE A 53 2.73 12.24 0.35
C ILE A 53 1.37 12.19 1.05
N ASN A 54 0.35 12.62 0.32
CA ASN A 54 -1.06 12.44 0.63
C ASN A 54 -1.84 12.35 -0.69
N LEU A 55 -3.14 12.06 -0.63
CA LEU A 55 -4.02 12.05 -1.80
C LEU A 55 -4.97 13.26 -1.84
N ASP A 56 -4.64 14.38 -1.17
CA ASP A 56 -5.50 15.56 -1.12
C ASP A 56 -5.82 16.11 -2.49
N GLY A 57 -7.07 16.50 -2.73
CA GLY A 57 -7.50 16.98 -4.03
C GLY A 57 -7.79 15.86 -5.04
N THR A 58 -7.74 14.59 -4.61
CA THR A 58 -8.36 13.48 -5.33
C THR A 58 -9.82 13.81 -5.59
N LYS A 59 -10.27 13.59 -6.83
CA LYS A 59 -11.66 13.79 -7.22
C LYS A 59 -12.31 12.44 -7.50
N VAL A 60 -13.44 12.20 -6.84
CA VAL A 60 -14.31 11.06 -7.13
C VAL A 60 -15.42 11.54 -8.04
N PHE A 61 -15.45 10.99 -9.25
CA PHE A 61 -16.51 11.24 -10.21
C PHE A 61 -17.60 10.19 -10.00
N GLY A 62 -18.82 10.65 -9.78
CA GLY A 62 -19.97 9.80 -9.48
C GLY A 62 -20.28 8.77 -10.57
N TRP A 63 -21.17 7.83 -10.21
CA TRP A 63 -21.56 6.73 -11.08
C TRP A 63 -22.05 7.20 -12.45
N ARG A 64 -21.30 6.85 -13.49
CA ARG A 64 -21.65 7.11 -14.89
C ARG A 64 -22.13 5.82 -15.53
N THR A 65 -23.35 5.85 -16.07
CA THR A 65 -23.88 4.75 -16.87
C THR A 65 -23.23 4.76 -18.26
N LEU A 66 -22.45 3.72 -18.55
CA LEU A 66 -21.88 3.44 -19.86
C LEU A 66 -22.98 3.01 -20.84
N SER A 67 -22.84 3.40 -22.10
CA SER A 67 -23.78 3.06 -23.18
C SER A 67 -23.69 1.59 -23.63
N GLN A 68 -22.64 0.89 -23.23
CA GLN A 68 -22.41 -0.53 -23.52
C GLN A 68 -23.00 -1.40 -22.42
N ASN A 69 -23.46 -2.60 -22.80
CA ASN A 69 -23.67 -3.69 -21.86
C ASN A 69 -22.33 -4.15 -21.28
N ARG A 70 -22.32 -4.77 -20.10
CA ARG A 70 -21.10 -5.33 -19.51
C ARG A 70 -20.36 -6.25 -20.49
N ALA A 71 -21.09 -7.17 -21.11
CA ALA A 71 -20.50 -8.14 -22.05
C ALA A 71 -19.94 -7.45 -23.31
N GLU A 72 -20.60 -6.44 -23.84
CA GLU A 72 -20.11 -5.64 -24.98
C GLU A 72 -18.80 -4.94 -24.62
N TYR A 73 -18.75 -4.34 -23.42
CA TYR A 73 -17.59 -3.62 -22.92
C TYR A 73 -16.37 -4.52 -22.73
N VAL A 74 -16.53 -5.68 -22.08
CA VAL A 74 -15.44 -6.65 -21.90
C VAL A 74 -14.97 -7.20 -23.25
N ASN A 75 -15.88 -7.35 -24.21
CA ASN A 75 -15.54 -7.79 -25.55
C ASN A 75 -14.77 -6.74 -26.36
N SER A 76 -15.03 -5.45 -26.16
CA SER A 76 -14.33 -4.36 -26.86
C SER A 76 -13.04 -3.91 -26.17
N HIS A 77 -12.89 -4.14 -24.86
CA HIS A 77 -11.72 -3.75 -24.07
C HIS A 77 -11.02 -4.99 -23.52
N LYS A 78 -10.03 -5.51 -24.26
CA LYS A 78 -9.46 -6.83 -24.02
C LYS A 78 -8.53 -6.85 -22.82
N ASN A 79 -7.64 -5.88 -22.72
CA ASN A 79 -6.65 -5.81 -21.65
C ASN A 79 -7.06 -4.82 -20.55
N ARG A 80 -6.28 -4.79 -19.47
CA ARG A 80 -6.54 -3.93 -18.31
C ARG A 80 -6.52 -2.44 -18.65
N TRP A 81 -5.55 -2.02 -19.47
CA TRP A 81 -5.45 -0.63 -19.91
C TRP A 81 -6.62 -0.23 -20.79
N ASP A 82 -7.08 -1.09 -21.71
CA ASP A 82 -8.24 -0.80 -22.55
C ASP A 82 -9.46 -0.45 -21.68
N LYS A 83 -9.69 -1.21 -20.60
CA LYS A 83 -10.80 -0.97 -19.67
C LYS A 83 -10.62 0.35 -18.89
N ILE A 84 -9.42 0.63 -18.42
CA ILE A 84 -9.13 1.92 -17.79
C ILE A 84 -9.36 3.07 -18.78
N GLN A 85 -8.91 2.92 -20.03
CA GLN A 85 -9.08 3.90 -21.08
C GLN A 85 -10.55 4.11 -21.45
N GLY A 86 -11.34 3.03 -21.56
CA GLY A 86 -12.78 3.14 -21.80
C GLY A 86 -13.52 3.83 -20.66
N ALA A 87 -13.06 3.67 -19.41
CA ALA A 87 -13.55 4.48 -18.30
C ALA A 87 -13.15 5.95 -18.48
N ILE A 88 -11.89 6.26 -18.76
CA ILE A 88 -11.43 7.64 -19.01
C ILE A 88 -12.24 8.33 -20.11
N ASP A 89 -12.48 7.63 -21.23
CA ASP A 89 -13.23 8.15 -22.38
C ASP A 89 -14.69 8.47 -22.02
N ALA A 90 -15.24 7.77 -21.03
CA ALA A 90 -16.57 8.04 -20.54
C ALA A 90 -16.63 9.35 -19.74
N PHE A 91 -15.53 9.90 -19.20
CA PHE A 91 -15.48 11.11 -18.37
C PHE A 91 -14.70 12.25 -19.06
N PRO A 92 -15.30 12.96 -20.04
CA PRO A 92 -14.62 14.04 -20.78
C PRO A 92 -14.15 15.19 -19.88
N GLU A 93 -14.74 15.38 -18.70
CA GLU A 93 -14.31 16.37 -17.72
C GLU A 93 -12.90 16.12 -17.15
N LEU A 94 -12.35 14.91 -17.28
CA LEU A 94 -10.97 14.61 -16.86
C LEU A 94 -9.91 15.40 -17.63
N ARG A 95 -10.23 15.86 -18.85
CA ARG A 95 -9.33 16.68 -19.67
C ARG A 95 -8.86 17.96 -18.96
N PHE A 96 -9.60 18.40 -17.95
CA PHE A 96 -9.30 19.62 -17.19
C PHE A 96 -8.82 19.33 -15.76
N VAL A 97 -8.51 18.07 -15.44
CA VAL A 97 -8.08 17.65 -14.11
C VAL A 97 -6.66 17.12 -14.16
N GLN A 98 -5.73 17.84 -13.54
CA GLN A 98 -4.39 17.32 -13.29
C GLN A 98 -4.44 16.28 -12.18
N HIS A 99 -3.93 15.07 -12.45
CA HIS A 99 -3.89 13.96 -11.51
C HIS A 99 -2.59 13.14 -11.69
N SER A 100 -2.15 12.47 -10.63
CA SER A 100 -1.00 11.54 -10.67
C SER A 100 -1.37 10.20 -11.31
N GLY A 101 -2.65 9.83 -11.30
CA GLY A 101 -3.15 8.59 -11.87
C GLY A 101 -4.68 8.51 -11.84
N VAL A 102 -5.22 7.44 -12.43
CA VAL A 102 -6.66 7.17 -12.53
C VAL A 102 -7.00 5.89 -11.77
N VAL A 103 -8.13 5.87 -11.07
CA VAL A 103 -8.71 4.65 -10.49
C VAL A 103 -10.07 4.43 -11.14
N ALA A 104 -10.17 3.43 -12.02
CA ALA A 104 -11.41 3.05 -12.67
C ALA A 104 -12.10 1.93 -11.88
N MET A 105 -13.28 2.21 -11.32
CA MET A 105 -14.06 1.27 -10.53
C MET A 105 -15.34 0.90 -11.27
N PHE A 106 -15.60 -0.39 -11.44
CA PHE A 106 -16.80 -0.89 -12.11
C PHE A 106 -17.77 -1.51 -11.12
N ASN A 107 -19.07 -1.29 -11.35
CA ASN A 107 -20.14 -1.92 -10.57
C ASN A 107 -20.41 -3.39 -10.95
N ALA A 108 -19.61 -3.93 -11.85
CA ALA A 108 -19.66 -5.30 -12.31
C ALA A 108 -18.22 -5.81 -12.47
N ASP A 109 -18.04 -7.12 -12.43
CA ASP A 109 -16.74 -7.73 -12.72
C ASP A 109 -16.35 -7.43 -14.17
N VAL A 110 -15.19 -6.84 -14.45
CA VAL A 110 -14.71 -6.65 -15.84
C VAL A 110 -13.46 -7.48 -16.14
N GLY A 111 -13.23 -8.54 -15.36
CA GLY A 111 -12.04 -9.40 -15.42
C GLY A 111 -10.98 -8.98 -14.42
N ASP A 112 -9.74 -9.44 -14.59
CA ASP A 112 -8.68 -9.25 -13.60
C ASP A 112 -8.34 -7.77 -13.31
N GLY A 113 -8.34 -7.41 -12.02
CA GLY A 113 -8.07 -6.06 -11.52
C GLY A 113 -6.58 -5.78 -11.37
N GLY A 114 -6.23 -4.52 -11.14
CA GLY A 114 -4.88 -4.11 -10.77
C GLY A 114 -4.35 -2.89 -11.51
N ARG A 115 -3.05 -2.63 -11.43
CA ARG A 115 -2.40 -1.50 -12.09
C ARG A 115 -2.08 -1.79 -13.54
N SER A 116 -2.31 -0.82 -14.44
CA SER A 116 -1.77 -0.82 -15.80
C SER A 116 -1.46 0.61 -16.21
N GLY A 117 -0.23 0.87 -16.67
CA GLY A 117 0.22 2.25 -16.91
C GLY A 117 0.07 3.12 -15.66
N SER A 118 -0.54 4.30 -15.82
CA SER A 118 -0.86 5.23 -14.72
C SER A 118 -2.27 5.01 -14.12
N GLY A 119 -2.89 3.86 -14.40
CA GLY A 119 -4.25 3.55 -13.98
C GLY A 119 -4.35 2.32 -13.11
N VAL A 120 -5.36 2.30 -12.24
CA VAL A 120 -5.76 1.16 -11.41
C VAL A 120 -7.17 0.75 -11.80
N LEU A 121 -7.36 -0.53 -12.11
CA LEU A 121 -8.65 -1.14 -12.36
C LEU A 121 -9.13 -1.84 -11.09
N VAL A 122 -10.33 -1.48 -10.65
CA VAL A 122 -10.94 -2.00 -9.42
C VAL A 122 -12.27 -2.63 -9.76
N ASN A 123 -12.45 -3.87 -9.30
CA ASN A 123 -13.68 -4.63 -9.48
C ASN A 123 -14.49 -4.70 -8.18
N LEU A 124 -15.67 -5.30 -8.29
CA LEU A 124 -16.65 -5.54 -7.24
C LEU A 124 -16.08 -5.87 -5.86
N ASN A 125 -15.12 -6.79 -5.80
CA ASN A 125 -14.68 -7.39 -4.54
C ASN A 125 -13.39 -6.78 -3.98
N ASN A 126 -12.76 -5.86 -4.72
CA ASN A 126 -11.39 -5.43 -4.45
C ASN A 126 -11.29 -3.91 -4.17
N HIS A 127 -12.39 -3.23 -3.85
CA HIS A 127 -12.41 -1.80 -3.52
C HIS A 127 -12.02 -1.49 -2.05
N ASN A 128 -11.19 -2.35 -1.44
CA ASN A 128 -10.72 -2.19 -0.06
C ASN A 128 -9.37 -1.46 0.00
N THR A 129 -9.00 -0.97 1.18
CA THR A 129 -7.76 -0.19 1.37
C THR A 129 -6.52 -1.01 1.04
N THR A 130 -6.46 -2.30 1.41
CA THR A 130 -5.30 -3.17 1.14
C THR A 130 -5.01 -3.29 -0.35
N PHE A 131 -6.01 -3.64 -1.16
CA PHE A 131 -5.85 -3.77 -2.61
C PHE A 131 -5.52 -2.43 -3.25
N LEU A 132 -6.25 -1.37 -2.93
CA LEU A 132 -5.99 -0.07 -3.53
C LEU A 132 -4.61 0.48 -3.16
N ALA A 133 -4.12 0.25 -1.93
CA ALA A 133 -2.78 0.62 -1.51
C ALA A 133 -1.71 -0.14 -2.30
N HIS A 134 -1.91 -1.42 -2.56
CA HIS A 134 -1.00 -2.18 -3.43
C HIS A 134 -0.93 -1.59 -4.85
N GLU A 135 -2.09 -1.40 -5.48
CA GLU A 135 -2.15 -0.98 -6.88
C GLU A 135 -1.72 0.47 -7.09
N THR A 136 -2.05 1.36 -6.15
CA THR A 136 -1.54 2.74 -6.20
C THR A 136 -0.07 2.81 -5.80
N GLY A 137 0.46 1.85 -5.04
CA GLY A 137 1.88 1.74 -4.76
C GLY A 137 2.70 1.55 -6.04
N HIS A 138 2.18 0.75 -6.97
CA HIS A 138 2.75 0.65 -8.30
C HIS A 138 2.72 1.96 -9.11
N VAL A 139 1.66 2.76 -8.97
CA VAL A 139 1.59 4.10 -9.60
C VAL A 139 2.70 5.01 -9.04
N PHE A 140 3.11 4.79 -7.78
CA PHE A 140 4.19 5.52 -7.12
C PHE A 140 5.58 4.93 -7.35
N GLY A 141 5.70 3.85 -8.14
CA GLY A 141 6.97 3.26 -8.55
C GLY A 141 7.45 2.10 -7.67
N LEU A 142 6.58 1.52 -6.84
CA LEU A 142 6.88 0.28 -6.11
C LEU A 142 6.65 -0.94 -7.00
N GLU A 143 7.41 -2.00 -6.77
CA GLU A 143 7.18 -3.32 -7.35
C GLU A 143 6.77 -4.32 -6.27
N HIS A 144 6.52 -5.58 -6.63
CA HIS A 144 6.03 -6.58 -5.66
C HIS A 144 7.06 -6.90 -4.58
N SER A 145 6.56 -7.28 -3.41
CA SER A 145 7.36 -7.87 -2.34
C SER A 145 7.42 -9.39 -2.48
N PHE A 146 8.53 -9.94 -1.99
CA PHE A 146 8.88 -11.34 -2.10
C PHE A 146 9.28 -11.91 -0.73
N ASP A 147 9.23 -13.22 -0.56
CA ASP A 147 10.06 -13.92 0.43
C ASP A 147 11.17 -14.73 -0.26
N GLN A 148 11.99 -15.43 0.53
CA GLN A 148 13.09 -16.27 0.01
C GLN A 148 12.65 -17.69 -0.39
N SER A 149 11.35 -17.98 -0.44
CA SER A 149 10.85 -19.33 -0.73
C SER A 149 10.74 -19.57 -2.24
N ASP A 150 10.81 -20.85 -2.64
CA ASP A 150 10.55 -21.25 -4.03
C ASP A 150 9.04 -21.40 -4.34
N ARG A 151 8.16 -20.98 -3.43
CA ARG A 151 6.70 -21.05 -3.62
C ARG A 151 6.28 -20.11 -4.73
N LYS A 152 5.33 -20.54 -5.56
CA LYS A 152 4.83 -19.78 -6.70
C LYS A 152 3.31 -19.75 -6.69
N LEU A 153 2.76 -18.56 -6.88
CA LEU A 153 1.38 -18.40 -7.32
C LEU A 153 1.36 -18.53 -8.86
N ASP A 154 0.28 -19.06 -9.43
CA ASP A 154 0.20 -19.28 -10.88
C ASP A 154 0.48 -17.99 -11.66
N GLY A 155 1.42 -18.06 -12.61
CA GLY A 155 1.84 -16.92 -13.43
C GLY A 155 2.87 -15.98 -12.79
N ASN A 156 3.31 -16.24 -11.55
CA ASN A 156 4.21 -15.37 -10.79
C ASN A 156 5.60 -16.01 -10.56
N ALA A 157 6.57 -15.17 -10.23
CA ALA A 157 7.92 -15.55 -9.86
C ALA A 157 7.98 -16.23 -8.46
N PRO A 158 9.02 -17.03 -8.18
CA PRO A 158 9.17 -17.64 -6.85
C PRO A 158 9.31 -16.57 -5.76
N GLY A 159 8.58 -16.78 -4.66
CA GLY A 159 8.52 -15.89 -3.49
C GLY A 159 7.61 -14.67 -3.65
N GLU A 160 7.14 -14.38 -4.86
CA GLU A 160 6.28 -13.23 -5.15
C GLU A 160 4.95 -13.32 -4.39
N TYR A 161 4.56 -12.23 -3.71
CA TYR A 161 3.38 -12.16 -2.84
C TYR A 161 3.44 -13.05 -1.58
N TYR A 162 4.61 -13.54 -1.17
CA TYR A 162 4.76 -14.34 0.05
C TYR A 162 5.31 -13.58 1.25
N ASP A 163 5.51 -12.26 1.15
CA ASP A 163 5.75 -11.41 2.31
C ASP A 163 4.44 -10.93 2.93
N SER A 164 3.96 -11.65 3.94
CA SER A 164 2.67 -11.31 4.56
C SER A 164 2.66 -10.00 5.38
N HIS A 165 3.80 -9.30 5.51
CA HIS A 165 3.97 -8.10 6.32
C HIS A 165 4.15 -6.81 5.51
N ASP A 166 4.20 -6.89 4.19
CA ASP A 166 4.36 -5.73 3.32
C ASP A 166 3.20 -5.62 2.33
N ILE A 167 2.67 -4.39 2.18
CA ILE A 167 1.51 -4.13 1.32
C ILE A 167 1.73 -4.53 -0.15
N MET A 168 2.97 -4.52 -0.63
CA MET A 168 3.30 -4.90 -2.01
C MET A 168 3.28 -6.43 -2.21
N SER A 169 2.78 -7.19 -1.24
CA SER A 169 2.39 -8.60 -1.35
C SER A 169 0.87 -8.82 -1.24
N ALA A 170 0.03 -7.77 -1.33
CA ALA A 170 -1.40 -7.73 -0.95
C ALA A 170 -2.30 -8.93 -1.31
N MET A 171 -1.94 -9.74 -2.30
CA MET A 171 -2.63 -10.99 -2.62
C MET A 171 -2.64 -12.00 -1.45
N ASN A 172 -1.69 -11.91 -0.51
CA ASN A 172 -1.59 -12.82 0.63
C ASN A 172 -0.95 -12.15 1.87
N VAL A 173 -1.54 -11.03 2.31
CA VAL A 173 -1.03 -10.27 3.47
C VAL A 173 -1.91 -10.37 4.70
N LEU A 174 -1.27 -10.16 5.85
CA LEU A 174 -1.94 -9.91 7.12
C LEU A 174 -2.62 -8.54 7.07
N HIS A 175 -3.90 -8.51 7.36
CA HIS A 175 -4.71 -7.29 7.34
C HIS A 175 -5.69 -7.31 8.50
N HIS A 176 -6.29 -6.17 8.79
CA HIS A 176 -7.38 -6.05 9.74
C HIS A 176 -8.66 -5.56 9.05
N PRO A 177 -9.85 -5.91 9.55
CA PRO A 177 -11.09 -5.40 8.99
C PRO A 177 -11.34 -3.95 9.44
N HIS A 178 -11.44 -3.02 8.49
CA HIS A 178 -12.00 -1.69 8.71
C HIS A 178 -13.52 -1.74 8.55
N PRO A 179 -14.31 -1.16 9.47
CA PRO A 179 -15.77 -1.27 9.46
C PRO A 179 -16.41 -0.68 8.19
N GLN A 180 -15.77 0.33 7.58
CA GLN A 180 -16.25 0.93 6.34
C GLN A 180 -15.55 0.37 5.09
N PHE A 181 -14.26 0.04 5.15
CA PHE A 181 -13.46 -0.20 3.94
C PHE A 181 -12.99 -1.64 3.78
N GLY A 182 -13.40 -2.54 4.68
CA GLY A 182 -12.99 -3.94 4.64
C GLY A 182 -11.50 -4.12 4.93
N PRO A 183 -10.82 -5.10 4.30
CA PRO A 183 -9.39 -5.34 4.52
C PRO A 183 -8.53 -4.07 4.44
N SER A 184 -7.71 -3.86 5.47
CA SER A 184 -6.82 -2.72 5.61
C SER A 184 -5.45 -3.14 6.17
N GLY A 185 -4.38 -2.55 5.63
CA GLY A 185 -3.00 -2.90 5.97
C GLY A 185 -2.45 -4.09 5.16
N PRO A 186 -1.21 -4.53 5.46
CA PRO A 186 -0.29 -4.00 6.46
C PRO A 186 0.40 -2.71 5.98
N LEU A 187 1.23 -2.08 6.81
CA LEU A 187 2.04 -0.93 6.40
C LEU A 187 3.18 -1.36 5.44
N LEU A 188 3.62 -0.44 4.58
CA LEU A 188 4.79 -0.60 3.72
C LEU A 188 6.09 -0.86 4.54
N CYS A 189 6.99 -1.69 4.04
CA CYS A 189 8.29 -1.98 4.67
C CYS A 189 9.28 -0.81 4.52
N ALA A 190 10.23 -0.74 5.45
CA ALA A 190 11.27 0.26 5.55
C ALA A 190 12.18 0.30 4.31
N ALA A 191 12.41 -0.85 3.67
CA ALA A 191 13.17 -0.91 2.42
C ALA A 191 12.50 -0.09 1.32
N TYR A 192 11.18 -0.17 1.19
CA TYR A 192 10.42 0.64 0.23
C TYR A 192 10.24 2.08 0.66
N MET A 193 10.06 2.34 1.96
CA MET A 193 10.06 3.70 2.46
C MET A 193 11.39 4.40 2.16
N ASP A 194 12.55 3.76 2.36
CA ASP A 194 13.87 4.34 2.02
C ASP A 194 14.07 4.45 0.50
N PHE A 195 13.65 3.43 -0.27
CA PHE A 195 13.74 3.44 -1.74
C PHE A 195 13.04 4.66 -2.35
N LEU A 196 11.88 5.05 -1.82
CA LEU A 196 11.14 6.24 -2.24
C LEU A 196 11.61 7.54 -1.57
N GLY A 197 12.57 7.48 -0.64
CA GLY A 197 13.04 8.64 0.13
C GLY A 197 12.01 9.15 1.14
N TRP A 198 11.12 8.28 1.60
CA TRP A 198 10.08 8.58 2.59
C TRP A 198 10.54 8.32 4.02
N LEU A 199 11.48 7.41 4.21
CA LEU A 199 12.12 7.19 5.50
C LEU A 199 13.14 8.29 5.78
N ASP A 200 13.02 8.98 6.91
CA ASP A 200 13.99 10.00 7.31
C ASP A 200 15.34 9.34 7.63
N ALA A 201 16.38 9.67 6.86
CA ALA A 201 17.72 9.12 7.04
C ALA A 201 18.30 9.37 8.45
N ALA A 202 17.90 10.45 9.14
CA ALA A 202 18.31 10.70 10.53
C ALA A 202 17.69 9.70 11.52
N ARG A 203 16.62 9.01 11.11
CA ARG A 203 15.89 7.99 11.86
C ARG A 203 16.29 6.57 11.44
N VAL A 204 17.30 6.40 10.58
CA VAL A 204 17.84 5.10 10.19
C VAL A 204 19.21 4.91 10.81
N TRP A 205 19.36 3.89 11.66
CA TRP A 205 20.67 3.55 12.22
C TRP A 205 21.55 2.88 11.15
N THR A 206 22.83 3.24 11.11
CA THR A 206 23.84 2.57 10.29
C THR A 206 25.05 2.19 11.14
N PRO A 207 25.76 1.10 10.80
CA PRO A 207 26.99 0.72 11.50
C PRO A 207 28.02 1.87 11.47
N PRO A 208 28.64 2.21 12.62
CA PRO A 208 29.64 3.28 12.69
C PRO A 208 30.94 2.97 11.95
N HIS A 209 31.21 1.69 11.68
CA HIS A 209 32.41 1.23 10.99
C HIS A 209 32.03 0.23 9.90
N SER A 210 32.80 0.22 8.81
CA SER A 210 32.69 -0.80 7.77
C SER A 210 33.20 -2.16 8.28
N GLY A 211 32.63 -3.23 7.74
CA GLY A 211 32.99 -4.60 8.10
C GLY A 211 31.91 -5.32 8.92
N SER A 212 32.26 -6.52 9.42
CA SER A 212 31.37 -7.32 10.26
C SER A 212 31.49 -6.89 11.72
N GLY A 213 30.36 -6.77 12.40
CA GLY A 213 30.29 -6.43 13.81
C GLY A 213 28.94 -6.79 14.40
N THR A 214 28.89 -6.91 15.72
CA THR A 214 27.65 -7.12 16.47
C THR A 214 27.28 -5.83 17.17
N TYR A 215 26.03 -5.41 16.99
CA TYR A 215 25.50 -4.18 17.57
C TYR A 215 24.20 -4.50 18.31
N THR A 216 23.97 -3.77 19.40
CA THR A 216 22.67 -3.74 20.07
C THR A 216 22.11 -2.35 19.87
N LEU A 217 20.89 -2.28 19.34
CA LEU A 217 20.19 -1.03 19.10
C LEU A 217 18.73 -1.17 19.51
N GLU A 218 18.11 -0.03 19.79
CA GLU A 218 16.68 0.07 20.07
C GLU A 218 15.99 0.66 18.85
N LEU A 219 15.00 -0.06 18.33
CA LEU A 219 14.13 0.40 17.26
C LEU A 219 12.77 0.79 17.85
N VAL A 220 12.23 1.92 17.38
CA VAL A 220 10.82 2.24 17.52
C VAL A 220 10.05 1.56 16.39
N SER A 221 8.76 1.31 16.60
CA SER A 221 7.92 0.68 15.58
C SER A 221 7.85 1.56 14.34
N LEU A 222 8.01 0.98 13.14
CA LEU A 222 8.02 1.71 11.86
C LEU A 222 6.73 2.51 11.61
N GLY A 223 5.60 2.01 12.15
CA GLY A 223 4.30 2.66 12.10
C GLY A 223 4.11 3.82 13.07
N HIS A 224 5.10 4.12 13.91
CA HIS A 224 5.05 5.14 14.96
C HIS A 224 6.15 6.22 14.80
N PRO A 225 6.17 6.97 13.68
CA PRO A 225 7.20 7.98 13.43
C PRO A 225 7.19 9.13 14.45
N GLU A 226 6.10 9.33 15.17
CA GLU A 226 5.96 10.32 16.24
C GLU A 226 6.81 10.02 17.48
N VAL A 227 7.17 8.75 17.71
CA VAL A 227 8.04 8.35 18.82
C VAL A 227 9.50 8.61 18.44
N GLN A 228 10.28 9.25 19.31
CA GLN A 228 11.70 9.49 19.06
C GLN A 228 12.52 8.19 19.10
N GLY A 229 13.49 8.03 18.19
CA GLY A 229 14.37 6.86 18.11
C GLY A 229 14.54 6.34 16.69
N TYR A 230 15.33 5.29 16.47
CA TYR A 230 15.52 4.76 15.12
C TYR A 230 14.29 3.96 14.65
N LEU A 231 13.75 4.27 13.47
CA LEU A 231 12.63 3.56 12.84
C LEU A 231 13.07 2.31 12.08
N ALA A 232 14.31 2.31 11.63
CA ALA A 232 14.94 1.17 10.98
C ALA A 232 16.45 1.16 11.25
N ALA A 233 17.07 0.04 10.99
CA ALA A 233 18.52 -0.06 10.82
C ALA A 233 18.84 -0.53 9.41
N ARG A 234 19.90 0.02 8.82
CA ARG A 234 20.41 -0.41 7.51
C ARG A 234 21.76 -1.09 7.68
N ALA A 235 21.83 -2.36 7.27
CA ALA A 235 23.05 -3.14 7.27
C ALA A 235 23.56 -3.32 5.83
N GLY A 236 24.83 -2.99 5.60
CA GLY A 236 25.39 -3.02 4.25
C GLY A 236 24.64 -2.08 3.29
N ALA A 237 24.60 -2.47 2.01
CA ALA A 237 23.99 -1.64 0.98
C ALA A 237 22.45 -1.69 1.02
N ASN A 238 21.84 -2.86 1.19
CA ASN A 238 20.44 -3.06 0.83
C ASN A 238 19.59 -3.78 1.89
N LEU A 239 20.15 -4.12 3.05
CA LEU A 239 19.40 -4.80 4.11
C LEU A 239 18.84 -3.80 5.11
N TYR A 240 17.56 -3.93 5.40
CA TYR A 240 16.81 -3.11 6.34
C TYR A 240 16.27 -4.00 7.44
N VAL A 241 16.43 -3.57 8.68
CA VAL A 241 15.83 -4.19 9.86
C VAL A 241 14.80 -3.22 10.41
N GLU A 242 13.58 -3.69 10.61
CA GLU A 242 12.47 -2.90 11.12
C GLU A 242 11.79 -3.61 12.28
N PHE A 243 11.22 -2.82 13.18
CA PHE A 243 10.35 -3.32 14.23
C PHE A 243 8.91 -2.92 13.91
N ARG A 244 7.97 -3.85 14.07
CA ARG A 244 6.55 -3.66 13.79
C ARG A 244 5.74 -4.07 15.03
N THR A 245 4.71 -3.30 15.34
CA THR A 245 3.74 -3.58 16.41
C THR A 245 2.39 -3.90 15.81
N ASN A 246 1.57 -4.71 16.49
CA ASN A 246 0.25 -5.12 16.01
C ASN A 246 -0.84 -4.07 16.28
N ASP A 247 -0.59 -2.84 15.83
CA ASP A 247 -1.45 -1.67 15.96
C ASP A 247 -1.39 -0.80 14.69
N GLY A 248 -2.19 0.27 14.63
CA GLY A 248 -2.27 1.14 13.45
C GLY A 248 -2.62 0.36 12.17
N TRP A 249 -1.80 0.50 11.13
CA TRP A 249 -1.98 -0.24 9.87
C TRP A 249 -1.59 -1.73 9.97
N ASP A 250 -0.88 -2.11 11.02
CA ASP A 250 -0.38 -3.45 11.29
C ASP A 250 -1.21 -4.21 12.33
N GLN A 251 -2.42 -3.76 12.63
CA GLN A 251 -3.36 -4.45 13.53
C GLN A 251 -3.61 -5.93 13.16
N GLY A 252 -3.43 -6.29 11.88
CA GLY A 252 -3.55 -7.66 11.40
C GLY A 252 -2.38 -8.58 11.80
N LEU A 253 -1.26 -8.02 12.28
CA LEU A 253 -0.12 -8.81 12.71
C LEU A 253 -0.45 -9.57 14.01
N PRO A 254 -0.01 -10.84 14.16
CA PRO A 254 -0.34 -11.65 15.33
C PRO A 254 0.36 -11.18 16.61
N GLN A 255 1.51 -10.51 16.46
CA GLN A 255 2.32 -9.98 17.55
C GLN A 255 3.32 -8.96 17.01
N ALA A 256 3.92 -8.19 17.93
CA ALA A 256 5.07 -7.36 17.58
C ALA A 256 6.23 -8.24 17.07
N THR A 257 6.89 -7.81 16.00
CA THR A 257 7.89 -8.60 15.29
C THR A 257 9.03 -7.74 14.74
N VAL A 258 10.20 -8.34 14.57
CA VAL A 258 11.33 -7.74 13.87
C VAL A 258 11.42 -8.40 12.50
N LEU A 259 11.44 -7.59 11.45
CA LEU A 259 11.54 -8.04 10.07
C LEU A 259 12.87 -7.60 9.47
N ILE A 260 13.34 -8.37 8.51
CA ILE A 260 14.51 -8.03 7.72
C ILE A 260 14.10 -8.08 6.25
N HIS A 261 14.29 -6.99 5.54
CA HIS A 261 14.03 -6.87 4.11
C HIS A 261 15.31 -6.54 3.37
N GLU A 262 15.57 -7.23 2.26
CA GLU A 262 16.60 -6.87 1.30
C GLU A 262 15.97 -6.18 0.09
N LEU A 263 16.52 -5.02 -0.30
CA LEU A 263 16.14 -4.38 -1.56
C LEU A 263 16.97 -4.95 -2.72
N VAL A 264 16.34 -5.77 -3.58
CA VAL A 264 16.95 -6.40 -4.75
C VAL A 264 16.39 -5.76 -6.02
N GLY A 265 17.17 -4.85 -6.62
CA GLY A 265 16.67 -4.01 -7.71
C GLY A 265 15.59 -3.05 -7.21
N GLN A 266 14.35 -3.24 -7.65
CA GLN A 266 13.17 -2.50 -7.17
C GLN A 266 12.24 -3.37 -6.32
N ASN A 267 12.61 -4.62 -6.02
CA ASN A 267 11.80 -5.54 -5.23
C ASN A 267 12.31 -5.58 -3.79
N ALA A 268 11.41 -5.59 -2.82
CA ALA A 268 11.73 -5.92 -1.43
C ALA A 268 11.60 -7.44 -1.22
N VAL A 269 12.58 -8.04 -0.56
CA VAL A 269 12.61 -9.47 -0.26
C VAL A 269 12.68 -9.66 1.25
N ALA A 270 11.62 -10.21 1.85
CA ALA A 270 11.59 -10.61 3.24
C ALA A 270 12.56 -11.78 3.48
N MET A 271 13.51 -11.55 4.38
CA MET A 271 14.58 -12.50 4.68
C MET A 271 14.12 -13.46 5.78
N THR A 272 14.27 -14.76 5.53
CA THR A 272 14.04 -15.77 6.57
C THR A 272 15.23 -15.76 7.53
N VAL A 273 14.97 -15.42 8.80
CA VAL A 273 15.97 -15.60 9.86
C VAL A 273 15.99 -17.09 10.22
N LYS A 274 16.95 -17.85 9.66
CA LYS A 274 17.03 -19.32 9.80
C LYS A 274 17.27 -19.83 11.23
N GLU A 275 17.51 -18.94 12.20
CA GLU A 275 17.54 -19.27 13.62
C GLU A 275 16.94 -18.11 14.42
N PRO A 276 16.21 -18.36 15.52
CA PRO A 276 15.78 -17.32 16.43
C PRO A 276 17.01 -16.75 17.14
N GLN A 277 17.73 -15.84 16.47
CA GLN A 277 18.55 -14.84 17.14
C GLN A 277 17.63 -14.23 18.20
N THR A 278 18.03 -14.31 19.46
CA THR A 278 17.13 -14.08 20.59
C THR A 278 16.62 -12.64 20.57
N ILE A 279 15.47 -12.40 19.92
CA ILE A 279 14.79 -11.09 19.91
C ILE A 279 14.13 -10.93 21.28
N ARG A 280 14.86 -10.32 22.22
CA ARG A 280 14.30 -9.92 23.51
C ARG A 280 13.65 -8.56 23.36
N HIS A 281 12.35 -8.53 23.05
CA HIS A 281 11.54 -7.33 23.22
C HIS A 281 11.41 -7.04 24.73
N ARG A 282 11.86 -5.86 25.18
CA ARG A 282 11.55 -5.38 26.52
C ARG A 282 10.15 -4.78 26.52
N SER A 283 9.15 -5.56 26.91
CA SER A 283 7.82 -5.04 27.24
C SER A 283 7.90 -4.21 28.52
N GLY A 284 8.11 -2.90 28.39
CA GLY A 284 8.24 -1.99 29.52
C GLY A 284 7.66 -0.60 29.33
N TRP A 285 7.01 -0.30 28.19
CA TRP A 285 6.44 1.04 27.96
C TRP A 285 4.91 0.99 27.98
N ASN A 286 4.33 1.60 29.02
CA ASN A 286 2.89 1.79 29.18
C ASN A 286 2.59 3.27 28.93
N PRO A 287 2.08 3.67 27.74
CA PRO A 287 1.92 5.08 27.38
C PRO A 287 0.77 5.81 28.10
N TRP A 288 0.07 5.17 29.04
CA TRP A 288 -1.13 5.73 29.70
C TRP A 288 -0.92 6.28 31.12
N ARG A 289 0.24 6.84 31.45
CA ARG A 289 0.38 7.64 32.69
C ARG A 289 0.30 9.13 32.37
N CYS A 290 -0.93 9.60 32.20
CA CYS A 290 -1.29 11.00 32.37
C CYS A 290 -1.04 11.38 33.84
N VAL A 291 0.08 12.04 34.13
CA VAL A 291 0.35 12.60 35.47
C VAL A 291 -0.32 13.96 35.53
N ARG A 292 -1.50 14.03 36.16
CA ARG A 292 -1.96 15.26 36.79
C ARG A 292 -1.15 15.47 38.07
N ARG A 293 -0.36 16.53 38.11
CA ARG A 293 -0.17 17.39 39.27
C ARG A 293 -0.03 18.82 38.81
#